data_AF-A0A959J8R3-F1
#
_entry.id   AF-A0A959J8R3-F1
#
_cell.length_a   1.000
_cell.length_b   1.000
_cell.length_c   1.000
_cell.angle_alpha   90.00
_cell.angle_beta   90.00
_cell.angle_gamma   90.00
#
_symmetry.space_group_name_H-M   'P 1'
#
loop_
_entity.id
_entity.type
_entity.pdbx_description
1 polymer ?
#
loop_
_entity_poly.entity_id
_entity_poly.type
_entity_poly.pdbx_seq_one_letter_code
_entity_poly.pdbx_strand_id
1 'polypeptide(L)' 'MLKIERSDGETIDRMLKRYKRKHRDTKQRRELSDRKQFTKPSVLRRKEILKAAYVEKKRQEK' A
#
# COMPACT_ATOMS: atom_id res chain seq x y z
N MET A 1 -14.98 4.07 5.89
CA MET A 1 -14.88 5.52 5.58
C MET A 1 -13.63 6.08 6.25
N LEU A 2 -12.71 6.69 5.50
CA LEU A 2 -11.50 7.27 6.09
C LEU A 2 -11.86 8.61 6.77
N LYS A 3 -12.11 8.56 8.08
CA LYS A 3 -12.32 9.75 8.92
C LYS A 3 -11.06 10.03 9.75
N ILE A 4 -10.77 11.30 9.96
CA ILE A 4 -9.77 11.78 10.91
C ILE A 4 -10.50 12.67 11.91
N GLU A 5 -10.22 12.46 13.18
CA GLU A 5 -10.75 13.28 14.27
C GLU A 5 -9.91 14.53 14.42
N ARG A 6 -10.58 15.64 14.76
CA ARG A 6 -9.91 16.90 15.07
C ARG A 6 -9.42 16.81 16.51
N SER A 7 -8.14 17.07 16.73
CA SER A 7 -7.60 17.31 18.07
C SER A 7 -7.62 18.82 18.33
N ASP A 8 -7.98 19.23 19.55
CA ASP A 8 -8.08 20.65 19.89
C ASP A 8 -6.70 21.32 19.81
N GLY A 9 -6.62 22.42 19.05
CA GLY A 9 -5.37 23.16 18.79
C GLY A 9 -4.61 22.77 17.51
N GLU A 10 -5.09 21.81 16.72
CA GLU A 10 -4.36 21.36 15.53
C GLU A 10 -4.68 22.16 14.25
N THR A 11 -3.64 22.60 13.52
CA THR A 11 -3.77 23.33 12.25
C THR A 11 -4.31 22.42 11.14
N ILE A 12 -5.11 23.00 10.24
CA ILE A 12 -5.74 22.31 9.09
C ILE A 12 -4.70 21.54 8.24
N ASP A 13 -3.53 22.12 7.99
CA ASP A 13 -2.47 21.48 7.19
C ASP A 13 -1.96 20.17 7.79
N ARG A 14 -1.84 20.11 9.13
CA ARG A 14 -1.42 18.91 9.84
C ARG A 14 -2.48 17.81 9.73
N MET A 15 -3.75 18.19 9.79
CA MET A 15 -4.86 17.26 9.56
C MET A 15 -4.85 16.70 8.13
N LEU A 16 -4.65 17.55 7.12
CA LEU A 16 -4.54 17.14 5.71
C LEU A 16 -3.36 16.18 5.49
N LYS A 17 -2.21 16.45 6.12
CA LYS A 17 -1.03 15.58 6.02
C LYS A 17 -1.30 14.20 6.61
N ARG A 18 -1.95 14.12 7.78
CA ARG A 18 -2.38 12.83 8.35
C ARG A 18 -3.39 12.11 7.48
N TYR A 19 -4.33 12.84 6.87
CA TYR A 19 -5.30 12.25 5.93
C TYR A 19 -4.61 11.61 4.73
N LYS A 20 -3.70 12.36 4.10
CA LYS A 20 -2.91 11.87 2.97
C LYS A 20 -2.08 10.64 3.36
N ARG A 21 -1.47 10.64 4.54
CA ARG A 21 -0.74 9.47 5.08
C ARG A 21 -1.67 8.28 5.31
N LYS A 22 -2.78 8.45 6.02
CA LYS A 22 -3.77 7.40 6.30
C LYS A 22 -4.34 6.79 5.01
N HIS A 23 -4.66 7.62 4.01
CA HIS A 23 -5.10 7.15 2.69
C HIS A 23 -4.02 6.34 1.97
N ARG A 24 -2.75 6.80 2.00
CA ARG A 24 -1.63 6.07 1.40
C ARG A 24 -1.39 4.72 2.10
N ASP A 25 -1.45 4.68 3.43
CA ASP A 25 -1.20 3.49 4.23
C ASP A 25 -2.31 2.45 4.04
N THR A 26 -3.56 2.91 3.88
CA THR A 26 -4.71 2.04 3.58
C THR A 26 -4.64 1.47 2.15
N LYS A 27 -3.78 2.01 1.27
CA LYS A 27 -3.55 1.50 -0.09
C LYS A 27 -4.82 1.32 -0.95
N GLN A 28 -5.91 2.02 -0.65
CA GLN A 28 -7.22 1.85 -1.31
C GLN A 28 -7.13 1.94 -2.84
N ARG A 29 -6.39 2.91 -3.38
CA ARG A 29 -6.20 3.04 -4.83
C ARG A 29 -5.56 1.80 -5.45
N ARG A 30 -4.57 1.21 -4.76
CA ARG A 30 -3.88 0.01 -5.23
C ARG A 30 -4.83 -1.18 -5.22
N GLU A 31 -5.55 -1.39 -4.12
CA GLU A 31 -6.53 -2.47 -4.02
C GLU A 31 -7.63 -2.36 -5.07
N LEU A 32 -8.16 -1.16 -5.31
CA LEU A 32 -9.12 -0.92 -6.38
C LEU A 32 -8.54 -1.27 -7.74
N SER A 33 -7.30 -0.85 -8.02
CA SER A 33 -6.63 -1.19 -9.29
C SER A 33 -6.38 -2.69 -9.44
N ASP A 34 -5.98 -3.37 -8.37
CA ASP A 34 -5.69 -4.81 -8.38
C ASP A 34 -6.97 -5.63 -8.56
N ARG A 35 -8.11 -5.16 -8.03
CA ARG A 35 -9.43 -5.81 -8.15
C ARG A 35 -10.15 -5.55 -9.47
N LYS A 36 -9.72 -4.57 -10.27
CA LYS A 36 -10.35 -4.26 -11.58
C LYS A 36 -10.31 -5.43 -12.56
N GLN A 37 -9.30 -6.30 -12.44
CA GLN A 37 -9.10 -7.42 -13.36
C GLN A 37 -8.96 -8.73 -12.59
N PHE A 38 -9.54 -9.81 -13.12
CA PHE A 38 -9.33 -11.13 -12.56
C PHE A 38 -7.91 -11.63 -12.87
N THR A 39 -7.16 -11.98 -11.82
CA THR A 39 -5.83 -12.57 -11.97
C THR A 39 -5.88 -14.03 -11.54
N LYS A 40 -5.50 -14.96 -12.43
CA LYS A 40 -5.46 -16.39 -12.11
C LYS A 40 -4.53 -16.67 -10.93
N PRO A 41 -4.87 -17.59 -10.00
CA PRO A 41 -4.05 -17.92 -8.85
C PRO A 41 -2.62 -18.34 -9.21
N SER A 42 -2.44 -19.07 -10.31
CA SER A 42 -1.13 -19.49 -10.82
C SER A 42 -0.24 -18.30 -11.21
N VAL A 43 -0.83 -17.26 -11.78
CA VAL A 43 -0.11 -16.04 -12.18
C VAL A 43 0.30 -15.23 -10.95
N LEU A 44 -0.55 -15.16 -9.91
CA LEU A 44 -0.22 -14.53 -8.64
C LEU A 44 0.97 -15.22 -7.97
N ARG A 45 0.90 -16.56 -7.81
CA ARG A 45 1.96 -17.35 -7.17
C ARG A 45 3.29 -17.24 -7.91
N ARG A 46 3.27 -17.19 -9.24
CA ARG A 46 4.49 -16.98 -10.04
C ARG A 46 5.15 -15.63 -9.73
N LYS A 47 4.35 -14.54 -9.65
CA LYS A 47 4.87 -13.20 -9.33
C LYS A 47 5.49 -13.13 -7.93
N GLU A 48 4.90 -13.84 -6.97
CA GLU A 48 5.42 -13.93 -5.59
C GLU A 48 6.80 -14.61 -5.54
N ILE A 49 6.94 -15.78 -6.19
CA ILE A 49 8.20 -16.53 -6.22
C ILE A 49 9.31 -15.72 -6.90
N LEU A 50 9.02 -15.10 -8.06
CA LEU A 50 10.00 -14.27 -8.77
C LEU A 50 10.48 -13.10 -7.91
N LYS A 51 9.56 -12.45 -7.19
CA LYS A 51 9.90 -11.36 -6.28
C LYS A 51 10.73 -11.86 -5.10
N ALA A 52 10.42 -13.03 -4.54
CA ALA A 52 11.18 -13.63 -3.45
C ALA A 52 12.62 -13.93 -3.88
N ALA A 53 12.81 -14.58 -5.04
CA ALA A 53 14.13 -14.86 -5.59
C ALA A 53 14.96 -13.59 -5.82
N TYR A 54 14.34 -12.53 -6.33
CA TYR A 54 15.01 -11.23 -6.51
C TYR A 54 15.46 -10.60 -5.17
N VAL A 55 14.59 -10.64 -4.15
CA VAL A 55 14.91 -10.10 -2.82
C VAL A 55 16.02 -10.92 -2.14
N GLU A 56 15.97 -12.24 -2.28
CA GLU A 56 16.97 -13.16 -1.74
C GLU A 56 18.35 -12.89 -2.35
N LYS A 57 18.43 -12.83 -3.69
CA LYS A 57 19.67 -12.48 -4.39
C LYS A 57 20.24 -11.13 -3.91
N LYS A 58 19.39 -10.12 -3.81
CA LYS A 58 19.80 -8.78 -3.34
C LYS A 58 20.30 -8.77 -1.88
N ARG A 59 19.83 -9.69 -1.04
CA ARG A 59 20.31 -9.84 0.34
C ARG A 59 21.66 -10.55 0.40
N GLN A 60 21.87 -11.56 -0.45
CA GLN A 60 23.12 -12.31 -0.52
C GLN A 60 24.27 -11.52 -1.15
N GLU A 61 23.97 -10.58 -2.05
CA GLU A 61 24.95 -9.64 -2.63
C GLU A 61 25.42 -8.56 -1.65
N LYS A 62 24.84 -8.47 -0.45
CA LYS A 62 25.03 -7.38 0.50
C LYS A 62 25.85 -7.81 1.70
#